data_AF-U5S4K3-F1
#
_entry.id   AF-U5S4K3-F1
#
_cell.length_a   1.000
_cell.length_b   1.000
_cell.length_c   1.000
_cell.angle_alpha   90.00
_cell.angle_beta   90.00
_cell.angle_gamma   90.00
#
_symmetry.space_group_name_H-M   'P 1'
#
loop_
_entity.id
_entity.type
_entity.pdbx_description
1 polymer ?
#
loop_
_entity_poly.entity_id
_entity_poly.type
_entity_poly.pdbx_seq_one_letter_code
_entity_poly.pdbx_strand_id
1 'polypeptide(L)'
;MIEVTGSCTQRFLMGIGYQCMFGGYENCYPHPGLDTMVGMTELGRAGNHGINPSAGIGFTPTSLTTDLSLEPTNPIDAGILKFCDSCAKCADACP
;
A
#
# COMPACT_ATOMS: atom_id res chain seq x y z
N MET A 1 10.57 0.41 -12.40
CA MET A 1 9.26 0.83 -12.95
C MET A 1 8.49 1.70 -11.96
N ILE A 2 8.33 1.27 -10.70
CA ILE A 2 7.69 2.04 -9.61
C ILE A 2 8.24 3.47 -9.47
N GLU A 3 9.57 3.64 -9.51
CA GLU A 3 10.24 4.94 -9.38
C GLU A 3 9.94 5.90 -10.54
N VAL A 4 9.77 5.37 -11.76
CA VAL A 4 9.39 6.17 -12.94
C VAL A 4 7.93 6.64 -12.79
N THR A 5 7.03 5.76 -12.36
CA THR A 5 5.62 6.12 -12.13
C THR A 5 5.49 7.19 -11.04
N GLY A 6 6.18 7.02 -9.90
CA GLY A 6 6.14 8.00 -8.80
C GLY A 6 6.65 9.38 -9.22
N SER A 7 7.81 9.43 -9.90
CA SER A 7 8.40 10.69 -10.36
C SER A 7 7.58 11.40 -11.44
N CYS A 8 6.97 10.65 -12.37
CA CYS A 8 6.07 11.21 -13.38
C CYS A 8 4.81 11.81 -12.73
N THR A 9 4.15 11.10 -11.80
CA THR A 9 2.96 11.60 -11.12
C THR A 9 3.27 12.81 -10.24
N GLN A 10 4.41 12.82 -9.54
CA GLN A 10 4.83 13.98 -8.76
C GLN A 10 5.01 15.22 -9.66
N ARG A 11 5.68 15.08 -10.81
CA ARG A 11 5.86 16.19 -11.76
C ARG A 11 4.53 16.67 -12.34
N PHE A 12 3.61 15.75 -12.60
CA PHE A 12 2.26 16.10 -13.06
C PHE A 12 1.52 16.94 -12.02
N LEU A 13 1.47 16.49 -10.75
CA LEU A 13 0.80 17.20 -9.67
C LEU A 13 1.39 18.60 -9.43
N MET A 14 2.72 18.71 -9.45
CA MET A 14 3.39 20.02 -9.40
C MET A 14 3.05 20.90 -10.60
N GLY A 15 2.91 20.32 -11.80
CA GLY A 15 2.53 21.03 -13.02
C GLY A 15 1.10 21.60 -13.00
N ILE A 16 0.18 20.94 -12.30
CA ILE A 16 -1.20 21.43 -12.11
C ILE A 16 -1.37 22.31 -10.85
N GLY A 17 -0.26 22.66 -10.17
CA GLY A 17 -0.24 23.63 -9.07
C GLY A 17 -0.34 23.05 -7.65
N TYR A 18 -0.25 21.73 -7.50
CA TYR A 18 -0.33 21.05 -6.20
C TYR A 18 1.05 20.57 -5.74
N GLN A 19 1.33 20.68 -4.45
CA GLN A 19 2.53 20.07 -3.87
C GLN A 19 2.37 18.55 -3.86
N CYS A 20 3.45 17.85 -4.19
CA CYS A 20 3.48 16.39 -4.13
C CYS A 20 4.86 15.91 -3.67
N MET A 21 4.86 14.95 -2.75
CA MET A 21 6.05 14.30 -2.24
C MET A 21 5.98 12.79 -2.52
N PHE A 22 6.96 12.30 -3.29
CA PHE A 22 7.21 10.89 -3.51
C PHE A 22 8.49 10.49 -2.77
N GLY A 23 8.39 9.55 -1.83
CA GLY A 23 9.53 9.04 -1.05
C GLY A 23 10.19 7.78 -1.62
N GLY A 24 9.61 7.13 -2.63
CA GLY A 24 9.94 5.74 -2.92
C GLY A 24 9.33 4.77 -1.89
N TYR A 25 9.77 3.52 -1.91
CA TYR A 25 9.30 2.48 -0.99
C TYR A 25 9.84 2.76 0.42
N GLU A 26 8.93 3.01 1.39
CA GLU A 26 9.20 3.16 2.85
C GLU A 26 9.70 4.52 3.39
N ASN A 27 9.96 5.55 2.58
CA ASN A 27 10.61 6.77 3.12
C ASN A 27 9.68 7.87 3.65
N CYS A 28 8.36 7.80 3.43
CA CYS A 28 7.45 8.87 3.86
C CYS A 28 6.38 8.44 4.88
N TYR A 29 6.02 7.15 4.94
CA TYR A 29 4.97 6.61 5.82
C TYR A 29 5.02 5.08 5.84
N PRO A 30 4.44 4.43 6.88
CA PRO A 30 4.31 2.98 6.91
C PRO A 30 3.29 2.50 5.87
N HIS A 31 3.77 1.82 4.83
CA HIS A 31 2.94 1.30 3.74
C HIS A 31 1.77 0.42 4.20
N PRO A 32 1.96 -0.63 5.03
CA PRO A 32 0.87 -1.56 5.36
C PRO A 32 -0.34 -0.87 6.00
N GLY A 33 -0.11 0.18 6.80
CA GLY A 33 -1.16 0.98 7.39
C GLY A 33 -1.92 1.79 6.33
N LEU A 34 -1.19 2.55 5.51
CA LEU A 34 -1.80 3.39 4.48
C LEU A 34 -2.58 2.55 3.46
N ASP A 35 -1.99 1.45 2.99
CA ASP A 35 -2.58 0.59 1.97
C ASP A 35 -3.84 -0.13 2.48
N THR A 36 -3.93 -0.36 3.79
CA THR A 36 -5.14 -0.87 4.43
C THR A 36 -6.22 0.21 4.52
N MET A 37 -5.84 1.44 4.90
CA MET A 37 -6.77 2.55 5.03
C MET A 37 -7.42 2.94 3.70
N VAL A 38 -6.68 2.84 2.58
CA VAL A 38 -7.19 3.14 1.24
C VAL A 38 -7.89 1.96 0.56
N GLY A 39 -8.00 0.81 1.23
CA GLY A 39 -8.68 -0.38 0.72
C GLY A 39 -7.92 -1.14 -0.37
N MET A 40 -6.60 -0.94 -0.48
CA MET A 40 -5.75 -1.69 -1.41
C MET A 40 -5.38 -3.07 -0.89
N THR A 41 -5.25 -3.22 0.43
CA THR A 41 -4.82 -4.46 1.08
C THR A 41 -5.54 -4.68 2.40
N GLU A 42 -5.44 -5.89 2.93
CA GLU A 42 -5.79 -6.20 4.33
C GLU A 42 -4.52 -6.71 5.03
N LEU A 43 -4.36 -6.39 6.32
CA LEU A 43 -3.25 -6.90 7.12
C LEU A 43 -3.34 -8.43 7.25
N GLY A 44 -2.19 -9.08 7.23
CA GLY A 44 -2.06 -10.53 7.42
C GLY A 44 -1.08 -10.90 8.52
N ARG A 45 -0.91 -12.20 8.77
CA ARG A 45 -0.01 -12.73 9.81
C ARG A 45 1.44 -12.24 9.70
N ALA A 46 1.94 -12.03 8.48
CA ALA A 46 3.32 -11.59 8.26
C ALA A 46 3.61 -10.18 8.81
N GLY A 47 2.59 -9.35 9.02
CA GLY A 47 2.67 -8.03 9.67
C GLY A 47 3.38 -6.93 8.87
N ASN A 48 4.44 -7.26 8.12
CA ASN A 48 5.29 -6.29 7.42
C ASN A 48 4.71 -5.81 6.09
N HIS A 49 3.73 -6.53 5.52
CA HIS A 49 3.11 -6.22 4.23
C HIS A 49 1.61 -6.48 4.31
N GLY A 50 0.82 -5.62 3.66
CA GLY A 50 -0.59 -5.90 3.38
C GLY A 50 -0.72 -6.94 2.26
N ILE A 51 -1.78 -7.75 2.31
CA ILE A 51 -2.09 -8.74 1.28
C ILE A 51 -3.19 -8.15 0.39
N ASN A 52 -2.92 -8.05 -0.91
CA ASN A 52 -3.94 -7.64 -1.88
C ASN A 52 -4.81 -8.86 -2.25
N PRO A 53 -6.16 -8.73 -2.32
CA PRO A 53 -7.04 -9.85 -2.65
C PRO A 53 -6.79 -10.48 -4.02
N SER A 54 -6.31 -9.70 -4.99
CA SER A 54 -6.08 -10.14 -6.38
C SER A 54 -4.62 -10.48 -6.67
N ALA A 55 -3.67 -9.75 -6.08
CA ALA A 55 -2.23 -9.87 -6.33
C ALA A 55 -1.45 -10.58 -5.22
N GLY A 56 -2.08 -10.87 -4.08
CA GLY A 56 -1.47 -11.53 -2.94
C GLY A 56 -0.45 -10.66 -2.19
N ILE A 57 0.49 -11.31 -1.50
CA ILE A 57 1.52 -10.65 -0.67
C ILE A 57 2.67 -10.05 -1.49
N GLY A 58 2.83 -10.44 -2.75
CA GLY A 58 3.84 -9.87 -3.65
C GLY A 58 3.47 -8.49 -4.21
N PHE A 59 2.31 -7.96 -3.81
CA PHE A 59 1.88 -6.63 -4.18
C PHE A 59 2.79 -5.58 -3.53
N THR A 60 3.44 -4.77 -4.36
CA THR A 60 4.37 -3.71 -3.93
C THR A 60 3.74 -2.35 -4.23
N PRO A 61 2.91 -1.81 -3.32
CA PRO A 61 2.26 -0.53 -3.53
C PRO A 61 3.28 0.60 -3.54
N THR A 62 2.90 1.67 -4.22
CA THR A 62 3.60 2.94 -4.19
C THR A 62 2.59 4.03 -3.93
N SER A 63 2.97 5.02 -3.16
CA SER A 63 2.05 6.08 -2.77
C SER A 63 2.79 7.41 -2.74
N LEU A 64 2.03 8.48 -2.65
CA LEU A 64 2.48 9.85 -2.71
C LEU A 64 1.61 10.69 -1.80
N THR A 65 2.19 11.74 -1.24
CA THR A 65 1.44 12.70 -0.40
C THR A 65 1.27 13.99 -1.19
N THR A 66 0.06 14.52 -1.26
CA THR A 66 -0.26 15.75 -1.98
C THR A 66 -1.27 16.59 -1.22
N ASP A 67 -1.26 17.90 -1.45
CA ASP A 67 -2.26 18.85 -0.96
C ASP A 67 -3.50 18.94 -1.89
N LEU A 68 -3.51 18.19 -3.00
CA LEU A 68 -4.69 18.01 -3.82
C LEU A 68 -5.81 17.32 -3.02
N SER A 69 -6.96 17.98 -2.92
CA SER A 69 -8.14 17.39 -2.30
C SER A 69 -8.68 16.26 -3.17
N LEU A 70 -8.60 15.03 -2.65
CA LEU A 70 -9.12 13.82 -3.26
C LEU A 70 -10.15 13.19 -2.33
N GLU A 71 -11.16 12.56 -2.91
CA GLU A 71 -12.14 11.80 -2.13
C GLU A 71 -11.45 10.56 -1.51
N PRO A 72 -11.50 10.38 -0.18
CA PRO A 72 -10.93 9.21 0.46
C PRO A 72 -11.64 7.93 0.00
N THR A 73 -10.86 6.86 -0.19
CA THR A 73 -11.42 5.53 -0.37
C THR A 73 -11.67 4.87 0.98
N ASN A 74 -12.48 3.80 0.97
CA ASN A 74 -12.79 3.04 2.18
C ASN A 74 -11.88 1.81 2.33
N PRO A 75 -11.58 1.38 3.56
CA PRO A 75 -10.97 0.09 3.83
C PRO A 75 -11.81 -1.08 3.28
N ILE A 76 -11.18 -2.25 3.12
CA ILE A 76 -11.81 -3.48 2.65
C ILE A 76 -11.81 -4.58 3.73
N ASP A 77 -12.76 -5.51 3.65
CA ASP A 77 -12.72 -6.81 4.35
C ASP A 77 -12.76 -7.91 3.28
N ALA A 78 -11.61 -8.51 3.01
CA ALA A 78 -11.48 -9.64 2.09
C ALA A 78 -11.40 -10.99 2.85
N GLY A 79 -11.58 -10.97 4.18
CA GLY A 79 -11.45 -12.15 5.03
C GLY A 79 -10.01 -12.64 5.17
N ILE A 80 -9.00 -11.82 4.86
CA ILE A 80 -7.59 -12.23 4.90
C ILE A 80 -7.15 -12.51 6.34
N LEU A 81 -7.58 -11.70 7.31
CA LEU A 81 -7.30 -11.95 8.72
C LEU A 81 -7.90 -13.29 9.18
N LYS A 82 -9.14 -13.59 8.77
CA LYS A 82 -9.82 -14.86 9.08
C LYS A 82 -9.09 -16.05 8.46
N PHE A 83 -8.63 -15.91 7.22
CA PHE A 83 -7.80 -16.93 6.57
C PHE A 83 -6.44 -17.11 7.28
N CYS A 84 -5.82 -16.01 7.70
CA CYS A 84 -4.54 -16.02 8.38
C CYS A 84 -4.61 -16.78 9.72
N ASP A 85 -5.75 -16.74 10.41
CA ASP A 85 -5.96 -17.40 11.71
C ASP A 85 -5.63 -18.90 11.66
N SER A 86 -6.13 -19.63 10.66
CA SER A 86 -5.90 -21.07 10.52
C SER A 86 -4.73 -21.46 9.61
N CYS A 87 -4.18 -20.54 8.80
CA CYS A 87 -3.20 -20.88 7.76
C CYS A 87 -1.79 -21.18 8.31
N ALA A 88 -1.22 -20.26 9.09
CA ALA A 88 0.12 -20.31 9.70
C ALA A 88 1.34 -20.64 8.80
N LYS A 89 1.17 -20.93 7.50
CA LYS A 89 2.26 -21.36 6.58
C LYS A 89 3.48 -20.45 6.57
N CYS A 90 3.29 -19.13 6.63
CA CYS A 90 4.41 -18.19 6.66
C CYS A 90 5.21 -18.27 7.96
N ALA A 91 4.59 -18.64 9.09
CA ALA A 91 5.29 -18.86 10.35
C ALA A 91 6.12 -20.16 10.29
N ASP A 92 5.58 -21.21 9.68
CA ASP A 92 6.29 -22.49 9.53
C ASP A 92 7.49 -22.42 8.57
N ALA A 93 7.37 -21.59 7.53
CA ALA A 93 8.40 -21.42 6.50
C ALA A 93 9.41 -20.32 6.83
N CYS A 94 9.24 -19.58 7.93
CA CYS A 94 10.17 -18.54 8.32
C CYS A 94 11.54 -19.18 8.63
N PRO A 95 12.62 -18.81 7.91
CA PRO A 95 13.94 -19.37 8.13
C PRO A 95 14.58 -18.93 9.45
#